data_AF-A0AAF0DSR1-F1
#
_entry.id   AF-A0AAF0DSR1-F1
#
_cell.length_a   1.000
_cell.length_b   1.000
_cell.length_c   1.000
_cell.angle_alpha   90.00
_cell.angle_beta   90.00
_cell.angle_gamma   90.00
#
_symmetry.space_group_name_H-M   'P 1'
#
loop_
_entity.id
_entity.type
_entity.pdbx_description
1 polymer ?
#
loop_
_entity_poly.entity_id
_entity_poly.type
_entity_poly.pdbx_seq_one_letter_code
_entity_poly.pdbx_strand_id
1 'polypeptide(L)'
;MPWSEASQGRDAASWATLAVLIACLDWVMKFVLLMRQRRLSRSKAVPVVLTSTVTPDEFRFSAQRFRRTFAAQLGHANLVLNTIVCSVQFGLLPIAWNWAGLLVRPDQPQAAFLQSLAWLALLRLLCSVPRIPVYIEECWRVGFAKRPSLAAFFLDRTTVAAILVLGAVRIIGTTQLGAWSSQAGTIAVADAVAACVIPTVAFFLNVPVTPLTQCHTPTGTPITVSSINSDEKHPAHPTELVQLTTDESEALRMYERGTKTAMLAQRTVFAFNLMFTVLFVQLVNRNPLFLRAFGFGTAVQGMPAVIDGPPLVVGTALATLLLRPLLVAARLQVNFLTRRAVCAQDRRFAKRCAQMVVEDDVVNDWVDYEASSFATGADLKVCFENALLKLYLADDAPLFADPLYNAYFLSYPSLAERFAALGPVSEEMTSSCDAPVPVRFDKAEFDPYFDESSGDVAVPSLLLQA
;
A
#
# COMPACT_ATOMS: atom_id res chain seq x y z
N MET A 1 -21.05 -39.04 -22.13
CA MET A 1 -21.91 -39.23 -20.92
C MET A 1 -22.45 -37.86 -20.52
N PRO A 2 -23.77 -37.65 -20.47
CA PRO A 2 -24.34 -36.43 -19.94
C PRO A 2 -24.10 -36.39 -18.42
N TRP A 3 -23.30 -35.43 -17.97
CA TRP A 3 -23.14 -35.15 -16.54
C TRP A 3 -24.49 -34.69 -16.00
N SER A 4 -25.07 -35.41 -15.05
CA SER A 4 -26.36 -35.06 -14.45
C SER A 4 -26.32 -33.63 -13.90
N GLU A 5 -27.38 -32.84 -14.07
CA GLU A 5 -27.46 -31.45 -13.54
C GLU A 5 -27.17 -31.38 -12.03
N ALA A 6 -27.51 -32.45 -11.29
CA ALA A 6 -27.25 -32.58 -9.86
C ALA A 6 -25.74 -32.65 -9.49
N SER A 7 -24.88 -33.17 -10.37
CA SER A 7 -23.42 -33.15 -10.13
C SER A 7 -22.82 -31.78 -10.41
N GLN A 8 -23.32 -31.06 -11.42
CA GLN A 8 -22.85 -29.71 -11.75
C GLN A 8 -23.11 -28.71 -10.61
N GLY A 9 -24.23 -28.85 -9.89
CA GLY A 9 -24.54 -28.00 -8.74
C GLY A 9 -23.58 -28.18 -7.56
N ARG A 10 -23.11 -29.42 -7.30
CA ARG A 10 -22.17 -29.71 -6.20
C ARG A 10 -20.79 -29.12 -6.47
N ASP A 11 -20.29 -29.26 -7.69
CA ASP A 11 -18.97 -28.74 -8.05
C ASP A 11 -18.96 -27.20 -8.08
N ALA A 12 -20.06 -26.57 -8.50
CA ALA A 12 -20.20 -25.11 -8.44
C ALA A 12 -20.22 -24.59 -6.99
N ALA A 13 -20.95 -25.23 -6.09
CA ALA A 13 -20.98 -24.84 -4.67
C ALA A 13 -19.56 -24.85 -4.04
N SER A 14 -18.68 -25.75 -4.48
CA SER A 14 -17.32 -25.85 -3.94
C SER A 14 -16.46 -24.60 -4.12
N TRP A 15 -16.56 -23.91 -5.28
CA TRP A 15 -15.75 -22.72 -5.57
C TRP A 15 -16.16 -21.49 -4.74
N ALA A 16 -17.46 -21.29 -4.59
CA ALA A 16 -18.04 -20.23 -3.78
C ALA A 16 -17.62 -20.41 -2.30
N THR A 17 -17.78 -21.62 -1.77
CA THR A 17 -17.36 -21.96 -0.39
C THR A 17 -15.85 -21.77 -0.21
N LEU A 18 -15.03 -22.19 -1.18
CA LEU A 18 -13.58 -22.00 -1.13
C LEU A 18 -13.20 -20.52 -1.08
N ALA A 19 -13.81 -19.67 -1.90
CA ALA A 19 -13.54 -18.24 -1.91
C ALA A 19 -13.90 -17.58 -0.57
N VAL A 20 -15.04 -17.95 0.02
CA VAL A 20 -15.45 -17.48 1.36
C VAL A 20 -14.47 -17.96 2.44
N LEU A 21 -14.08 -19.23 2.41
CA LEU A 21 -13.11 -19.78 3.37
C LEU A 21 -11.77 -19.04 3.30
N ILE A 22 -11.24 -18.81 2.11
CA ILE A 22 -10.02 -18.03 1.88
C ILE A 22 -10.16 -16.62 2.45
N ALA A 23 -11.29 -15.95 2.21
CA ALA A 23 -11.55 -14.61 2.74
C ALA A 23 -11.61 -14.60 4.28
N CYS A 24 -12.26 -15.60 4.89
CA CYS A 24 -12.30 -15.77 6.34
C CYS A 24 -10.89 -15.97 6.92
N LEU A 25 -10.05 -16.82 6.30
CA LEU A 25 -8.68 -17.06 6.75
C LEU A 25 -7.82 -15.80 6.66
N ASP A 26 -7.90 -15.05 5.56
CA ASP A 26 -7.21 -13.75 5.41
C ASP A 26 -7.67 -12.75 6.48
N TRP A 27 -8.97 -12.71 6.77
CA TRP A 27 -9.51 -11.87 7.84
C TRP A 27 -9.01 -12.28 9.22
N VAL A 28 -9.04 -13.57 9.57
CA VAL A 28 -8.56 -14.08 10.86
C VAL A 28 -7.09 -13.74 11.06
N MET A 29 -6.26 -13.95 10.03
CA MET A 29 -4.84 -13.58 10.07
C MET A 29 -4.67 -12.09 10.37
N LYS A 30 -5.33 -11.20 9.61
CA LYS A 30 -5.26 -9.74 9.84
C LYS A 30 -5.74 -9.36 11.24
N PHE A 31 -6.84 -9.95 11.70
CA PHE A 31 -7.37 -9.74 13.03
C PHE A 31 -6.36 -10.10 14.12
N VAL A 32 -5.74 -11.29 14.03
CA VAL A 32 -4.70 -11.73 14.98
C VAL A 32 -3.52 -10.77 14.99
N LEU A 33 -3.02 -10.37 13.82
CA LEU A 33 -1.89 -9.43 13.71
C LEU A 33 -2.23 -8.06 14.31
N LEU A 34 -3.41 -7.53 14.04
CA LEU A 34 -3.89 -6.27 14.62
C LEU A 34 -4.02 -6.36 16.15
N MET A 35 -4.54 -7.48 16.66
CA MET A 35 -4.68 -7.71 18.10
C MET A 35 -3.32 -7.82 18.80
N ARG A 36 -2.33 -8.45 18.17
CA ARG A 36 -0.95 -8.49 18.69
C ARG A 36 -0.37 -7.08 18.79
N GLN A 37 -0.49 -6.29 17.74
CA GLN A 37 -0.01 -4.90 17.74
C GLN A 37 -0.76 -4.04 18.78
N ARG A 38 -2.06 -4.25 18.98
CA ARG A 38 -2.85 -3.57 20.01
C ARG A 38 -2.40 -3.93 21.43
N ARG A 39 -2.02 -5.18 21.68
CA ARG A 39 -1.43 -5.58 22.97
C ARG A 39 -0.12 -4.86 23.19
N LEU A 40 0.73 -4.80 22.16
CA LEU A 40 2.02 -4.13 22.23
C LEU A 40 1.87 -2.62 22.47
N SER A 41 0.91 -1.96 21.82
CA SER A 41 0.66 -0.52 21.98
C SER A 41 0.09 -0.13 23.35
N ARG A 42 -0.25 -1.10 24.21
CA ARG A 42 -0.59 -0.85 25.62
C ARG A 42 0.65 -0.86 26.53
N SER A 43 1.80 -1.32 26.05
CA SER A 43 3.04 -1.27 26.82
C SER A 43 3.47 0.18 27.07
N LYS A 44 3.83 0.47 28.32
CA LYS A 44 4.37 1.79 28.72
C LYS A 44 5.90 1.87 28.60
N ALA A 45 6.57 0.73 28.44
CA ALA A 45 8.02 0.66 28.39
C ALA A 45 8.55 1.01 27.00
N VAL A 46 9.41 2.03 26.94
CA VAL A 46 10.16 2.38 25.72
C VAL A 46 11.23 1.30 25.49
N PRO A 47 11.32 0.70 24.29
CA PRO A 47 12.40 -0.23 23.98
C PRO A 47 13.77 0.42 24.17
N VAL A 48 14.75 -0.34 24.69
CA VAL A 48 16.12 0.16 24.96
C VAL A 48 16.78 0.81 23.74
N VAL A 49 16.47 0.36 22.52
CA VAL A 49 16.99 0.94 21.28
C VAL A 49 16.48 2.38 21.02
N LEU A 50 15.35 2.74 21.62
CA LEU A 50 14.71 4.06 21.45
C LEU A 50 14.89 4.96 22.67
N THR A 51 15.44 4.50 23.80
CA THR A 51 15.47 5.29 25.05
C THR A 51 16.38 6.51 24.98
N SER A 52 17.40 6.51 24.12
CA SER A 52 18.30 7.65 23.95
C SER A 52 17.74 8.76 23.06
N THR A 53 16.81 8.41 22.15
CA THR A 53 16.35 9.32 21.09
C THR A 53 14.88 9.69 21.21
N VAL A 54 14.04 8.82 21.79
CA VAL A 54 12.59 9.01 21.86
C VAL A 54 12.17 9.20 23.31
N THR A 55 11.46 10.30 23.57
CA THR A 55 10.91 10.55 24.88
C THR A 55 9.76 9.57 25.20
N PRO A 56 9.53 9.22 26.48
CA PRO A 56 8.40 8.37 26.85
C PRO A 56 7.04 8.90 26.38
N ASP A 57 6.89 10.23 26.29
CA ASP A 57 5.66 10.88 25.84
C ASP A 57 5.44 10.70 24.33
N GLU A 58 6.47 10.87 23.50
CA GLU A 58 6.40 10.61 22.06
C GLU A 58 6.08 9.13 21.77
N PHE A 59 6.68 8.22 22.53
CA PHE A 59 6.39 6.79 22.42
C PHE A 59 4.93 6.48 22.76
N ARG A 60 4.41 7.00 23.88
CA ARG A 60 3.01 6.84 24.28
C ARG A 60 2.06 7.45 23.26
N PHE A 61 2.41 8.60 22.70
CA PHE A 61 1.62 9.28 21.70
C PHE A 61 1.52 8.48 20.40
N SER A 62 2.63 7.94 19.89
CA SER A 62 2.63 7.00 18.76
C SER A 62 1.77 5.77 19.03
N ALA A 63 1.88 5.19 20.23
CA ALA A 63 1.07 4.04 20.63
C ALA A 63 -0.45 4.37 20.74
N GLN A 64 -0.79 5.57 21.25
CA GLN A 64 -2.16 6.06 21.31
C GLN A 64 -2.75 6.29 19.92
N ARG A 65 -1.96 6.81 18.97
CA ARG A 65 -2.40 6.97 17.57
C ARG A 65 -2.76 5.63 16.93
N PHE A 66 -1.95 4.59 17.13
CA PHE A 66 -2.31 3.24 16.67
C PHE A 66 -3.62 2.75 17.32
N ARG A 67 -3.81 2.98 18.62
CA ARG A 67 -5.06 2.59 19.31
C ARG A 67 -6.30 3.28 18.74
N ARG A 68 -6.18 4.54 18.33
CA ARG A 68 -7.27 5.29 17.67
C ARG A 68 -7.59 4.69 16.30
N THR A 69 -6.57 4.43 15.47
CA THR A 69 -6.78 3.88 14.11
C THR A 69 -7.12 2.38 14.08
N PHE A 70 -6.91 1.66 15.18
CA PHE A 70 -7.24 0.23 15.31
C PHE A 70 -8.70 -0.07 14.94
N ALA A 71 -9.65 0.75 15.41
CA ALA A 71 -11.08 0.54 15.14
C ALA A 71 -11.38 0.68 13.64
N ALA A 72 -10.81 1.70 12.98
CA ALA A 72 -10.93 1.91 11.55
C ALA A 72 -10.32 0.76 10.73
N GLN A 73 -9.13 0.30 11.11
CA GLN A 73 -8.46 -0.83 10.44
C GLN A 73 -9.25 -2.13 10.58
N LEU A 74 -9.77 -2.41 11.78
CA LEU A 74 -10.62 -3.57 12.03
C LEU A 74 -11.96 -3.46 11.29
N GLY A 75 -12.58 -2.29 11.31
CA GLY A 75 -13.81 -2.00 10.57
C GLY A 75 -13.62 -2.22 9.07
N HIS A 76 -12.50 -1.78 8.50
CA HIS A 76 -12.15 -2.03 7.11
C HIS A 76 -11.98 -3.54 6.82
N ALA A 77 -11.29 -4.29 7.68
CA ALA A 77 -11.14 -5.73 7.51
C ALA A 77 -12.51 -6.45 7.54
N ASN A 78 -13.37 -6.11 8.50
CA ASN A 78 -14.74 -6.64 8.61
C ASN A 78 -15.56 -6.32 7.36
N LEU A 79 -15.46 -5.09 6.89
CA LEU A 79 -16.16 -4.65 5.69
C LEU A 79 -15.76 -5.50 4.47
N VAL A 80 -14.45 -5.70 4.25
CA VAL A 80 -13.97 -6.51 3.13
C VAL A 80 -14.51 -7.94 3.20
N LEU A 81 -14.49 -8.55 4.39
CA LEU A 81 -15.05 -9.89 4.59
C LEU A 81 -16.56 -9.92 4.29
N ASN A 82 -17.34 -9.03 4.90
CA ASN A 82 -18.78 -8.96 4.71
C ASN A 82 -19.15 -8.73 3.24
N THR A 83 -18.44 -7.85 2.54
CA THR A 83 -18.67 -7.61 1.11
C THR A 83 -18.47 -8.88 0.30
N ILE A 84 -17.44 -9.70 0.59
CA ILE A 84 -17.20 -10.96 -0.11
C ILE A 84 -18.26 -11.99 0.24
N VAL A 85 -18.57 -12.17 1.52
CA VAL A 85 -19.60 -13.12 1.98
C VAL A 85 -20.94 -12.77 1.34
N CYS A 86 -21.34 -11.50 1.38
CA CYS A 86 -22.57 -11.04 0.73
C CYS A 86 -22.54 -11.21 -0.78
N SER A 87 -21.39 -10.96 -1.42
CA SER A 87 -21.20 -11.15 -2.86
C SER A 87 -21.40 -12.58 -3.30
N VAL A 88 -20.93 -13.53 -2.50
CA VAL A 88 -21.01 -14.95 -2.80
C VAL A 88 -22.38 -15.52 -2.42
N GLN A 89 -22.89 -15.22 -1.22
CA GLN A 89 -24.11 -15.83 -0.69
C GLN A 89 -25.39 -15.21 -1.27
N PHE A 90 -25.41 -13.89 -1.51
CA PHE A 90 -26.59 -13.18 -2.01
C PHE A 90 -26.50 -12.83 -3.49
N GLY A 91 -25.44 -13.27 -4.19
CA GLY A 91 -25.27 -12.97 -5.61
C GLY A 91 -25.16 -11.47 -5.92
N LEU A 92 -24.54 -10.68 -5.03
CA LEU A 92 -24.39 -9.23 -5.23
C LEU A 92 -23.67 -8.90 -6.54
N LEU A 93 -22.70 -9.72 -6.95
CA LEU A 93 -21.94 -9.52 -8.18
C LEU A 93 -22.80 -9.66 -9.45
N PRO A 94 -23.60 -10.75 -9.62
CA PRO A 94 -24.62 -10.82 -10.66
C PRO A 94 -25.67 -9.69 -10.62
N ILE A 95 -26.12 -9.30 -9.43
CA ILE A 95 -27.10 -8.20 -9.31
C ILE A 95 -26.49 -6.89 -9.83
N ALA A 96 -25.27 -6.56 -9.39
CA ALA A 96 -24.55 -5.39 -9.88
C ALA A 96 -24.31 -5.47 -11.40
N TRP A 97 -24.03 -6.67 -11.93
CA TRP A 97 -23.85 -6.90 -13.37
C TRP A 97 -25.12 -6.54 -14.16
N ASN A 98 -26.28 -6.95 -13.66
CA ASN A 98 -27.56 -6.64 -14.27
C ASN A 98 -27.87 -5.15 -14.20
N TRP A 99 -27.60 -4.49 -13.06
CA TRP A 99 -27.75 -3.03 -12.95
C TRP A 99 -26.85 -2.26 -13.91
N ALA A 100 -25.62 -2.73 -14.12
CA ALA A 100 -24.74 -2.16 -15.12
C ALA A 100 -25.30 -2.33 -16.55
N GLY A 101 -26.00 -3.44 -16.82
CA GLY A 101 -26.67 -3.68 -18.10
C GLY A 101 -27.80 -2.68 -18.38
N LEU A 102 -28.49 -2.20 -17.34
CA LEU A 102 -29.54 -1.18 -17.48
C LEU A 102 -28.98 0.19 -17.94
N LEU A 103 -27.69 0.43 -17.71
CA LEU A 103 -27.02 1.68 -18.09
C LEU A 103 -26.53 1.67 -19.55
N VAL A 104 -26.57 0.52 -20.22
CA VAL A 104 -25.96 0.31 -21.53
C VAL A 104 -27.01 -0.14 -22.53
N ARG A 105 -27.01 0.47 -23.72
CA ARG A 105 -27.95 0.08 -24.76
C ARG A 105 -27.51 -1.24 -25.41
N PRO A 106 -28.37 -2.26 -25.48
CA PRO A 106 -28.00 -3.60 -25.95
C PRO A 106 -27.73 -3.67 -27.45
N ASP A 107 -28.18 -2.70 -28.22
CA ASP A 107 -28.02 -2.59 -29.67
C ASP A 107 -26.60 -2.14 -30.09
N GLN A 108 -25.77 -1.67 -29.15
CA GLN A 108 -24.43 -1.19 -29.48
C GLN A 108 -23.44 -2.35 -29.66
N PRO A 109 -22.57 -2.31 -30.69
CA PRO A 109 -21.55 -3.34 -30.90
C PRO A 109 -20.54 -3.44 -29.75
N GLN A 110 -20.47 -2.41 -28.89
CA GLN A 110 -19.61 -2.33 -27.72
C GLN A 110 -20.36 -2.55 -26.40
N ALA A 111 -21.62 -3.01 -26.42
CA ALA A 111 -22.46 -3.12 -25.23
C ALA A 111 -21.81 -3.93 -24.11
N ALA A 112 -21.23 -5.10 -24.41
CA ALA A 112 -20.57 -5.94 -23.39
C ALA A 112 -19.38 -5.24 -22.72
N PHE A 113 -18.63 -4.44 -23.48
CA PHE A 113 -17.50 -3.66 -22.95
C PHE A 113 -17.99 -2.52 -22.06
N LEU A 114 -18.94 -1.73 -22.56
CA LEU A 114 -19.54 -0.63 -21.80
C LEU A 114 -20.21 -1.12 -20.52
N GLN A 115 -20.86 -2.29 -20.56
CA GLN A 115 -21.46 -2.91 -19.38
C GLN A 115 -20.38 -3.31 -18.37
N SER A 116 -19.23 -3.83 -18.83
CA SER A 116 -18.10 -4.14 -17.95
C SER A 116 -17.53 -2.90 -17.26
N LEU A 117 -17.40 -1.78 -17.98
CA LEU A 117 -16.97 -0.51 -17.40
C LEU A 117 -17.99 0.02 -16.39
N ALA A 118 -19.27 0.02 -16.76
CA ALA A 118 -20.36 0.43 -15.87
C ALA A 118 -20.40 -0.44 -14.60
N TRP A 119 -20.16 -1.74 -14.73
CA TRP A 119 -20.08 -2.67 -13.61
C TRP A 119 -18.91 -2.37 -12.68
N LEU A 120 -17.71 -2.12 -13.22
CA LEU A 120 -16.55 -1.72 -12.42
C LEU A 120 -16.78 -0.40 -11.68
N ALA A 121 -17.37 0.59 -12.34
CA ALA A 121 -17.72 1.86 -11.72
C ALA A 121 -18.74 1.66 -10.58
N LEU A 122 -19.78 0.85 -10.82
CA LEU A 122 -20.78 0.52 -9.82
C LEU A 122 -20.18 -0.22 -8.62
N LEU A 123 -19.36 -1.25 -8.86
CA LEU A 123 -18.68 -1.97 -7.78
C LEU A 123 -17.74 -1.07 -6.99
N ARG A 124 -17.06 -0.13 -7.64
CA ARG A 124 -16.22 0.86 -6.95
C ARG A 124 -17.08 1.72 -6.04
N LEU A 125 -18.20 2.25 -6.52
CA LEU A 125 -19.13 3.03 -5.69
C LEU A 125 -19.65 2.21 -4.50
N LEU A 126 -20.11 0.98 -4.74
CA LEU A 126 -20.59 0.07 -3.70
C LEU A 126 -19.51 -0.25 -2.66
N CYS A 127 -18.25 -0.44 -3.08
CA CYS A 127 -17.13 -0.68 -2.17
C CYS A 127 -16.66 0.59 -1.43
N SER A 128 -16.90 1.78 -1.99
CA SER A 128 -16.49 3.06 -1.40
C SER A 128 -17.45 3.54 -0.31
N VAL A 129 -18.76 3.27 -0.44
CA VAL A 129 -19.77 3.71 0.54
C VAL A 129 -19.40 3.34 1.98
N PRO A 130 -19.03 2.09 2.29
CA PRO A 130 -18.79 1.73 3.68
C PRO A 130 -17.40 2.18 4.17
N ARG A 131 -16.56 2.77 3.30
CA ARG A 131 -15.30 3.43 3.67
C ARG A 131 -15.50 4.91 4.05
N ILE A 132 -16.68 5.49 3.78
CA ILE A 132 -16.98 6.89 4.09
C ILE A 132 -16.75 7.21 5.57
N PRO A 133 -17.18 6.40 6.56
CA PRO A 133 -16.97 6.75 7.97
C PRO A 133 -15.49 6.90 8.33
N VAL A 134 -14.64 5.98 7.84
CA VAL A 134 -13.18 6.02 8.04
C VAL A 134 -12.59 7.25 7.36
N TYR A 135 -13.01 7.54 6.13
CA TYR A 135 -12.55 8.72 5.40
C TYR A 135 -12.94 10.03 6.12
N ILE A 136 -14.17 10.12 6.66
CA ILE A 136 -14.61 11.27 7.46
C ILE A 136 -13.71 11.40 8.69
N GLU A 137 -13.52 10.34 9.48
CA GLU A 137 -12.65 10.37 10.67
C GLU A 137 -11.23 10.87 10.33
N GLU A 138 -10.66 10.39 9.24
CA GLU A 138 -9.35 10.87 8.77
C GLU A 138 -9.37 12.35 8.34
N CYS A 139 -10.46 12.84 7.73
CA CYS A 139 -10.63 14.25 7.38
C CYS A 139 -10.76 15.14 8.62
N TRP A 140 -11.48 14.70 9.66
CA TRP A 140 -11.56 15.40 10.93
C TRP A 140 -10.18 15.53 11.58
N ARG A 141 -9.34 14.50 11.47
CA ARG A 141 -8.00 14.47 12.06
C ARG A 141 -7.00 15.43 11.42
N VAL A 142 -7.02 15.57 10.09
CA VAL A 142 -6.07 16.41 9.33
C VAL A 142 -6.61 17.84 9.13
N GLY A 143 -7.89 18.05 9.42
CA GLY A 143 -8.62 19.28 9.12
C GLY A 143 -9.21 19.26 7.71
N PHE A 144 -10.51 19.55 7.61
CA PHE A 144 -11.27 19.49 6.35
C PHE A 144 -10.71 20.38 5.24
N ALA A 145 -10.11 21.52 5.58
CA ALA A 145 -9.59 22.48 4.61
C ALA A 145 -8.42 21.92 3.78
N LYS A 146 -7.73 20.89 4.27
CA LYS A 146 -6.53 20.31 3.64
C LYS A 146 -6.82 19.00 2.90
N ARG A 147 -8.08 18.59 2.71
CA ARG A 147 -8.40 17.27 2.15
C ARG A 147 -9.08 17.38 0.77
N PRO A 148 -8.84 16.40 -0.12
CA PRO A 148 -9.49 16.34 -1.42
C PRO A 148 -11.01 16.18 -1.22
N SER A 149 -11.83 16.75 -2.11
CA SER A 149 -13.29 16.72 -1.99
C SER A 149 -13.85 15.27 -1.96
N LEU A 150 -15.08 15.08 -1.45
CA LEU A 150 -15.77 13.80 -1.54
C LEU A 150 -15.83 13.26 -2.98
N ALA A 151 -15.94 14.15 -3.97
CA ALA A 151 -15.87 13.77 -5.37
C ALA A 151 -14.53 13.12 -5.71
N ALA A 152 -13.40 13.65 -5.24
CA ALA A 152 -12.08 13.05 -5.44
C ALA A 152 -11.89 11.73 -4.67
N PHE A 153 -12.61 11.51 -3.56
CA PHE A 153 -12.65 10.21 -2.88
C PHE A 153 -13.33 9.13 -3.73
N PHE A 154 -14.49 9.46 -4.33
CA PHE A 154 -15.20 8.52 -5.19
C PHE A 154 -14.55 8.35 -6.58
N LEU A 155 -14.11 9.46 -7.16
CA LEU A 155 -13.49 9.57 -8.50
C LEU A 155 -11.97 9.63 -8.40
N ASP A 156 -11.39 8.83 -7.51
CA ASP A 156 -9.95 8.71 -7.39
C ASP A 156 -9.34 8.47 -8.79
N ARG A 157 -8.59 9.48 -9.26
CA ARG A 157 -8.10 9.57 -10.64
C ARG A 157 -7.28 8.34 -11.01
N THR A 158 -6.59 7.76 -10.05
CA THR A 158 -5.75 6.58 -10.22
C THR A 158 -6.59 5.35 -10.54
N THR A 159 -7.71 5.18 -9.82
CA THR A 159 -8.65 4.08 -10.02
C THR A 159 -9.37 4.24 -11.36
N VAL A 160 -9.83 5.45 -11.68
CA VAL A 160 -10.48 5.74 -12.97
C VAL A 160 -9.50 5.51 -14.12
N ALA A 161 -8.27 6.00 -14.01
CA ALA A 161 -7.24 5.79 -15.02
C ALA A 161 -6.89 4.31 -15.16
N ALA A 162 -6.75 3.55 -14.06
CA ALA A 162 -6.50 2.11 -14.12
C ALA A 162 -7.64 1.37 -14.84
N ILE A 163 -8.90 1.70 -14.53
CA ILE A 163 -10.08 1.13 -15.20
C ILE A 163 -10.06 1.46 -16.70
N LEU A 164 -9.78 2.72 -17.06
CA LEU A 164 -9.72 3.16 -18.45
C LEU A 164 -8.57 2.51 -19.21
N VAL A 165 -7.38 2.40 -18.61
CA VAL A 165 -6.19 1.76 -19.22
C VAL A 165 -6.42 0.26 -19.37
N LEU A 166 -6.92 -0.43 -18.34
CA LEU A 166 -7.29 -1.86 -18.42
C LEU A 166 -8.36 -2.11 -19.49
N GLY A 167 -9.36 -1.23 -19.56
CA GLY A 167 -10.39 -1.26 -20.59
C GLY A 167 -9.83 -1.05 -21.99
N ALA A 168 -8.97 -0.05 -22.17
CA ALA A 168 -8.38 0.32 -23.46
C ALA A 168 -7.41 -0.74 -23.99
N VAL A 169 -6.52 -1.28 -23.14
CA VAL A 169 -5.59 -2.34 -23.53
C VAL A 169 -6.34 -3.59 -23.99
N ARG A 170 -7.47 -3.91 -23.33
CA ARG A 170 -8.35 -4.99 -23.76
C ARG A 170 -9.03 -4.68 -25.10
N ILE A 171 -9.56 -3.48 -25.31
CA ILE A 171 -10.17 -3.08 -26.59
C ILE A 171 -9.17 -3.25 -27.73
N ILE A 172 -7.96 -2.72 -27.56
CA ILE A 172 -6.90 -2.82 -28.57
C ILE A 172 -6.54 -4.28 -28.82
N GLY A 173 -6.36 -5.06 -27.75
CA GLY A 173 -6.06 -6.49 -27.84
C GLY A 173 -7.14 -7.28 -28.58
N THR A 174 -8.42 -7.13 -28.23
CA THR A 174 -9.48 -7.94 -28.83
C THR A 174 -9.89 -7.48 -30.23
N THR A 175 -9.86 -6.18 -30.51
CA THR A 175 -10.28 -5.64 -31.82
C THR A 175 -9.21 -5.78 -32.90
N GLN A 176 -7.92 -5.65 -32.55
CA GLN A 176 -6.83 -5.77 -33.52
C GLN A 176 -6.29 -7.20 -33.67
N LEU A 177 -6.24 -7.99 -32.59
CA LEU A 177 -5.70 -9.37 -32.65
C LEU A 177 -6.77 -10.41 -33.00
N GLY A 178 -8.05 -10.09 -32.83
CA GLY A 178 -9.15 -10.91 -33.36
C GLY A 178 -9.12 -11.03 -34.90
N ALA A 179 -8.58 -10.02 -35.59
CA ALA A 179 -8.35 -10.07 -37.03
C ALA A 179 -7.12 -10.91 -37.43
N TRP A 180 -6.26 -11.29 -36.48
CA TRP A 180 -4.96 -11.95 -36.73
C TRP A 180 -4.85 -13.37 -36.15
N SER A 181 -5.82 -13.88 -35.38
CA SER A 181 -5.60 -15.08 -34.54
C SER A 181 -6.53 -16.27 -34.85
N SER A 182 -6.08 -17.14 -35.75
CA SER A 182 -6.35 -18.59 -35.69
C SER A 182 -5.34 -19.34 -34.79
N GLN A 183 -4.38 -18.64 -34.16
CA GLN A 183 -3.37 -19.24 -33.30
C GLN A 183 -3.39 -18.67 -31.88
N ALA A 184 -3.55 -19.57 -30.90
CA ALA A 184 -3.67 -19.31 -29.47
C ALA A 184 -2.50 -18.54 -28.81
N GLY A 185 -1.41 -18.27 -29.54
CA GLY A 185 -0.20 -17.62 -29.02
C GLY A 185 -0.27 -16.10 -28.87
N THR A 186 -1.05 -15.39 -29.70
CA THR A 186 -1.06 -13.92 -29.72
C THR A 186 -1.91 -13.28 -28.62
N ILE A 187 -2.97 -13.97 -28.16
CA ILE A 187 -3.76 -13.55 -26.98
C ILE A 187 -2.89 -13.59 -25.71
N ALA A 188 -2.00 -14.59 -25.60
CA ALA A 188 -1.08 -14.68 -24.47
C ALA A 188 -0.07 -13.53 -24.42
N VAL A 189 0.39 -13.03 -25.58
CA VAL A 189 1.33 -11.90 -25.67
C VAL A 189 0.65 -10.59 -25.31
N ALA A 190 -0.57 -10.33 -25.80
CA ALA A 190 -1.30 -9.11 -25.45
C ALA A 190 -1.67 -9.07 -23.97
N ASP A 191 -2.08 -10.20 -23.39
CA ASP A 191 -2.35 -10.32 -21.96
C ASP A 191 -1.06 -10.19 -21.13
N ALA A 192 0.10 -10.67 -21.62
CA ALA A 192 1.39 -10.48 -20.96
C ALA A 192 1.89 -9.03 -21.05
N VAL A 193 1.67 -8.33 -22.17
CA VAL A 193 1.99 -6.90 -22.31
C VAL A 193 1.07 -6.06 -21.44
N ALA A 194 -0.23 -6.36 -21.41
CA ALA A 194 -1.19 -5.76 -20.50
C ALA A 194 -0.75 -5.94 -19.04
N ALA A 195 -0.39 -7.19 -18.69
CA ALA A 195 0.11 -7.53 -17.36
C ALA A 195 1.34 -6.70 -16.99
N CYS A 196 2.34 -6.57 -17.86
CA CYS A 196 3.58 -5.85 -17.56
C CYS A 196 3.41 -4.32 -17.57
N VAL A 197 2.63 -3.79 -18.51
CA VAL A 197 2.48 -2.34 -18.70
C VAL A 197 1.56 -1.75 -17.64
N ILE A 198 0.47 -2.43 -17.26
CA ILE A 198 -0.55 -1.83 -16.39
C ILE A 198 -0.06 -1.52 -14.98
N PRO A 199 0.66 -2.39 -14.26
CA PRO A 199 1.17 -2.05 -12.95
C PRO A 199 2.34 -1.08 -13.01
N THR A 200 3.12 -1.11 -14.09
CA THR A 200 4.17 -0.11 -14.33
C THR A 200 3.54 1.27 -14.51
N VAL A 201 2.52 1.37 -15.35
CA VAL A 201 1.74 2.59 -15.57
C VAL A 201 0.95 3.00 -14.33
N ALA A 202 0.31 2.07 -13.61
CA ALA A 202 -0.42 2.37 -12.37
C ALA A 202 0.53 2.82 -11.24
N PHE A 203 1.74 2.28 -11.18
CA PHE A 203 2.80 2.75 -10.29
C PHE A 203 3.23 4.18 -10.66
N PHE A 204 3.43 4.47 -11.95
CA PHE A 204 3.74 5.83 -12.44
C PHE A 204 2.57 6.81 -12.39
N LEU A 205 1.32 6.35 -12.41
CA LEU A 205 0.12 7.21 -12.25
C LEU A 205 -0.18 7.52 -10.79
N ASN A 206 0.32 6.69 -9.86
CA ASN A 206 0.23 6.91 -8.41
C ASN A 206 1.34 7.82 -7.88
N VAL A 207 2.36 8.12 -8.68
CA VAL A 207 3.43 9.08 -8.36
C VAL A 207 3.28 10.24 -9.34
N PRO A 208 2.82 11.43 -8.95
CA PRO A 208 2.79 12.56 -9.87
C PRO A 208 4.22 12.82 -10.37
N VAL A 209 4.46 12.58 -11.66
CA VAL A 209 5.69 12.97 -12.35
C VAL A 209 5.37 14.24 -13.13
N THR A 210 5.65 15.40 -12.53
CA THR A 210 5.59 16.67 -13.24
C THR A 210 6.79 16.80 -14.19
N PRO A 211 6.59 17.25 -15.44
CA PRO A 211 7.70 17.55 -16.35
C PRO A 211 8.51 18.73 -15.80
N LEU A 212 9.83 18.60 -15.88
CA LEU A 212 10.83 19.46 -15.24
C LEU A 212 10.84 20.89 -15.80
N THR A 213 10.76 21.88 -14.92
CA THR A 213 11.24 23.24 -15.22
C THR A 213 12.76 23.24 -15.08
N GLN A 214 13.49 23.60 -16.13
CA GLN A 214 14.94 23.80 -16.04
C GLN A 214 15.22 25.02 -15.16
N CYS A 215 15.77 24.80 -13.97
CA CYS A 215 16.38 25.87 -13.19
C CYS A 215 17.87 25.90 -13.48
N HIS A 216 18.35 27.04 -13.98
CA HIS A 216 19.78 27.31 -14.09
C HIS A 216 20.31 27.71 -12.71
N THR A 217 21.30 26.97 -12.22
CA THR A 217 22.17 27.46 -11.15
C THR A 217 23.09 28.56 -11.71
N PRO A 218 23.59 29.48 -10.86
CA PRO A 218 24.49 30.57 -11.28
C PRO A 218 25.82 30.12 -11.92
N THR A 219 26.11 28.82 -11.97
CA THR A 219 27.33 28.25 -12.58
C THR A 219 27.07 27.43 -13.86
N GLY A 220 25.85 27.42 -14.40
CA GLY A 220 25.57 26.91 -15.76
C GLY A 220 25.59 25.39 -15.93
N THR A 221 25.75 24.60 -14.86
CA THR A 221 25.62 23.15 -14.91
C THR A 221 24.16 22.72 -14.69
N PRO A 222 23.55 21.98 -15.63
CA PRO A 222 22.17 21.54 -15.47
C PRO A 222 22.09 20.38 -14.46
N ILE A 223 21.76 20.70 -13.21
CA ILE A 223 21.40 19.70 -12.20
C ILE A 223 19.88 19.47 -12.28
N THR A 224 19.48 18.24 -12.53
CA THR A 224 18.07 17.85 -12.53
C THR A 224 17.62 17.57 -11.10
N VAL A 225 17.20 18.61 -10.38
CA VAL A 225 16.51 18.45 -9.09
C VAL A 225 15.02 18.34 -9.39
N SER A 226 14.41 17.19 -9.10
CA SER A 226 12.95 17.12 -9.00
C SER A 226 12.55 17.83 -7.71
N SER A 227 12.36 19.15 -7.75
CA SER A 227 11.52 19.78 -6.73
C SER A 227 10.08 19.35 -7.02
N ILE A 228 9.41 18.79 -6.02
CA ILE A 228 7.96 18.77 -6.03
C ILE A 228 7.58 20.24 -5.84
N ASN A 229 7.39 20.97 -6.94
CA ASN A 229 6.97 22.37 -6.86
C ASN A 229 5.54 22.41 -6.31
N SER A 230 5.42 22.92 -5.10
CA SER A 230 4.20 23.02 -4.29
C SER A 230 3.29 24.20 -4.66
N ASP A 231 3.44 24.78 -5.86
CA ASP A 231 2.62 25.92 -6.29
C ASP A 231 1.26 25.50 -6.88
N GLU A 232 1.06 24.22 -7.19
CA GLU A 232 -0.29 23.71 -7.43
C GLU A 232 -0.96 23.38 -6.09
N LYS A 233 -2.21 23.85 -5.93
CA LYS A 233 -3.15 23.60 -4.81
C LYS A 233 -3.49 22.11 -4.63
N HIS A 234 -2.50 21.25 -4.59
CA HIS A 234 -2.62 19.89 -4.08
C HIS A 234 -2.45 19.95 -2.57
N PRO A 235 -3.25 19.19 -1.81
CA PRO A 235 -3.02 19.08 -0.38
C PRO A 235 -1.64 18.44 -0.18
N ALA A 236 -0.70 19.27 0.30
CA ALA A 236 0.65 18.87 0.66
C ALA A 236 0.65 17.48 1.32
N HIS A 237 1.49 16.58 0.83
CA HIS A 237 1.72 15.31 1.52
C HIS A 237 2.15 15.63 2.97
N PRO A 238 1.76 14.86 3.98
CA PRO A 238 2.13 15.13 5.38
C PRO A 238 3.65 15.27 5.59
N THR A 239 4.45 14.74 4.66
CA THR A 239 5.91 14.90 4.59
C THR A 239 6.38 16.34 4.30
N GLU A 240 5.60 17.16 3.58
CA GLU A 240 5.90 18.59 3.33
C GLU A 240 5.61 19.49 4.56
N LEU A 241 4.87 18.97 5.56
CA LEU A 241 4.61 19.70 6.81
C LEU A 241 5.70 19.50 7.85
N VAL A 242 6.58 18.52 7.67
CA VAL A 242 7.71 18.30 8.58
C VAL A 242 8.81 19.27 8.20
N GLN A 243 8.95 20.33 8.99
CA GLN A 243 10.08 21.24 8.88
C GLN A 243 11.35 20.49 9.32
N LEU A 244 12.00 19.85 8.34
CA LEU A 244 13.35 19.34 8.49
C LEU A 244 14.32 20.52 8.41
N THR A 245 15.38 20.48 9.21
CA THR A 245 16.49 21.42 9.03
C THR A 245 17.19 21.15 7.70
N THR A 246 17.94 22.13 7.19
CA THR A 246 18.75 21.95 5.97
C THR A 246 19.63 20.72 6.09
N ASP A 247 20.30 20.56 7.23
CA ASP A 247 21.19 19.43 7.53
C ASP A 247 20.44 18.09 7.59
N GLU A 248 19.27 18.03 8.24
CA GLU A 248 18.42 16.84 8.26
C GLU A 248 18.00 16.42 6.84
N SER A 249 17.63 17.40 6.00
CA SER A 249 17.23 17.17 4.62
C SER A 249 18.41 16.71 3.75
N GLU A 250 19.60 17.25 3.98
CA GLU A 250 20.81 16.87 3.26
C GLU A 250 21.27 15.47 3.66
N ALA A 251 21.23 15.14 4.96
CA ALA A 251 21.51 13.80 5.46
C ALA A 251 20.57 12.75 4.83
N LEU A 252 19.28 13.08 4.69
CA LEU A 252 18.30 12.24 4.02
C LEU A 252 18.62 12.06 2.53
N ARG A 253 18.99 13.13 1.81
CA ARG A 253 19.39 13.05 0.40
C ARG A 253 20.64 12.19 0.20
N MET A 254 21.64 12.33 1.08
CA MET A 254 22.86 11.51 1.08
C MET A 254 22.55 10.03 1.32
N TYR A 255 21.62 9.75 2.24
CA TYR A 255 21.11 8.40 2.45
C TYR A 255 20.43 7.87 1.17
N GLU A 256 19.51 8.64 0.58
CA GLU A 256 18.69 8.24 -0.58
C GLU A 256 19.50 7.87 -1.82
N ARG A 257 20.63 8.55 -2.08
CA ARG A 257 21.53 8.21 -3.20
C ARG A 257 22.00 6.75 -3.15
N GLY A 258 22.08 6.14 -1.97
CA GLY A 258 22.45 4.73 -1.77
C GLY A 258 21.35 3.70 -2.07
N THR A 259 20.08 4.11 -2.23
CA THR A 259 18.91 3.20 -2.33
C THR A 259 18.76 2.50 -3.69
N LYS A 260 19.37 3.03 -4.77
CA LYS A 260 18.99 2.67 -6.15
C LYS A 260 19.16 1.18 -6.48
N THR A 261 20.05 0.46 -5.80
CA THR A 261 20.32 -0.97 -6.04
C THR A 261 19.34 -1.91 -5.34
N ALA A 262 18.65 -1.46 -4.29
CA ALA A 262 17.71 -2.26 -3.50
C ALA A 262 16.42 -2.61 -4.26
N MET A 263 15.99 -1.74 -5.17
CA MET A 263 14.67 -1.86 -5.83
C MET A 263 14.61 -2.99 -6.88
N LEU A 264 15.74 -3.56 -7.30
CA LEU A 264 15.76 -4.58 -8.35
C LEU A 264 15.07 -5.88 -7.91
N ALA A 265 15.35 -6.36 -6.69
CA ALA A 265 14.75 -7.59 -6.18
C ALA A 265 13.21 -7.47 -6.05
N GLN A 266 12.73 -6.32 -5.57
CA GLN A 266 11.30 -6.02 -5.48
C GLN A 266 10.62 -6.07 -6.85
N ARG A 267 11.26 -5.51 -7.89
CA ARG A 267 10.75 -5.56 -9.28
C ARG A 267 10.63 -6.99 -9.79
N THR A 268 11.60 -7.85 -9.49
CA THR A 268 11.56 -9.26 -9.94
C THR A 268 10.45 -10.07 -9.27
N VAL A 269 10.27 -9.94 -7.95
CA VAL A 269 9.17 -10.61 -7.23
C VAL A 269 7.83 -10.10 -7.71
N PHE A 270 7.71 -8.80 -7.94
CA PHE A 270 6.50 -8.20 -8.48
C PHE A 270 6.16 -8.76 -9.86
N ALA A 271 7.13 -8.77 -10.80
CA ALA A 271 6.94 -9.29 -12.14
C ALA A 271 6.53 -10.77 -12.16
N PHE A 272 7.14 -11.60 -11.31
CA PHE A 272 6.79 -13.02 -11.19
C PHE A 272 5.34 -13.22 -10.70
N ASN A 273 4.94 -12.52 -9.64
CA ASN A 273 3.59 -12.64 -9.09
C ASN A 273 2.53 -12.14 -10.07
N LEU A 274 2.84 -11.08 -10.80
CA LEU A 274 2.01 -10.55 -11.86
C LEU A 274 1.80 -11.58 -12.99
N MET A 275 2.88 -12.19 -13.48
CA MET A 275 2.81 -13.22 -14.53
C MET A 275 1.95 -14.40 -14.07
N PHE A 276 2.17 -14.88 -12.85
CA PHE A 276 1.37 -15.97 -12.29
C PHE A 276 -0.12 -15.58 -12.17
N THR A 277 -0.40 -14.36 -11.70
CA THR A 277 -1.77 -13.85 -11.56
C THR A 277 -2.49 -13.87 -12.91
N VAL A 278 -1.83 -13.41 -13.97
CA VAL A 278 -2.42 -13.37 -15.32
C VAL A 278 -2.67 -14.76 -15.88
N LEU A 279 -1.71 -15.68 -15.74
CA LEU A 279 -1.89 -17.08 -16.15
C LEU A 279 -3.03 -17.76 -15.39
N PHE A 280 -3.12 -17.53 -14.08
CA PHE A 280 -4.20 -18.07 -13.25
C PHE A 280 -5.57 -17.49 -13.64
N VAL A 281 -5.64 -16.18 -13.87
CA VAL A 281 -6.85 -15.51 -14.34
C VAL A 281 -7.31 -16.08 -15.68
N GLN A 282 -6.41 -16.33 -16.63
CA GLN A 282 -6.75 -16.98 -17.90
C GLN A 282 -7.29 -18.40 -17.69
N LEU A 283 -6.67 -19.18 -16.81
CA LEU A 283 -7.12 -20.54 -16.48
C LEU A 283 -8.54 -20.53 -15.89
N VAL A 284 -8.80 -19.64 -14.93
CA VAL A 284 -10.09 -19.52 -14.25
C VAL A 284 -11.18 -19.03 -15.20
N ASN A 285 -10.88 -18.02 -16.03
CA ASN A 285 -11.84 -17.48 -17.00
C ASN A 285 -12.25 -18.50 -18.08
N ARG A 286 -11.40 -19.48 -18.39
CA ARG A 286 -11.75 -20.58 -19.32
C ARG A 286 -12.65 -21.64 -18.69
N ASN A 287 -12.87 -21.61 -17.38
CA ASN A 287 -13.69 -22.60 -16.69
C ASN A 287 -15.13 -22.08 -16.47
N PRO A 288 -16.14 -22.56 -17.23
CA PRO A 288 -17.52 -22.09 -17.09
C PRO A 288 -18.17 -22.50 -15.76
N LEU A 289 -17.70 -23.59 -15.13
CA LEU A 289 -18.20 -24.03 -13.82
C LEU A 289 -17.86 -23.02 -12.73
N PHE A 290 -16.68 -22.40 -12.83
CA PHE A 290 -16.26 -21.37 -11.89
C PHE A 290 -17.20 -20.16 -11.93
N LEU A 291 -17.51 -19.64 -13.11
CA LEU A 291 -18.41 -18.49 -13.25
C LEU A 291 -19.84 -18.82 -12.79
N ARG A 292 -20.32 -20.02 -13.10
CA ARG A 292 -21.62 -20.53 -12.61
C ARG A 292 -21.69 -20.59 -11.09
N ALA A 293 -20.60 -20.93 -10.40
CA ALA A 293 -20.53 -20.92 -8.94
C ALA A 293 -20.88 -19.58 -8.30
N PHE A 294 -20.64 -18.47 -9.01
CA PHE A 294 -20.95 -17.12 -8.55
C PHE A 294 -22.23 -16.56 -9.20
N GLY A 295 -23.06 -17.41 -9.80
CA GLY A 295 -24.35 -17.02 -10.40
C GLY A 295 -24.28 -16.46 -11.82
N PHE A 296 -23.13 -16.50 -12.49
CA PHE A 296 -22.94 -15.94 -13.83
C PHE A 296 -23.27 -16.90 -15.00
N GLY A 297 -24.32 -17.72 -14.88
CA GLY A 297 -24.66 -18.68 -15.96
C GLY A 297 -26.09 -19.17 -16.04
N THR A 298 -26.91 -18.91 -15.02
CA THR A 298 -28.37 -19.03 -15.14
C THR A 298 -28.89 -17.70 -15.64
N ALA A 299 -29.63 -17.67 -16.74
CA ALA A 299 -30.44 -16.51 -17.06
C ALA A 299 -31.26 -16.18 -15.81
N VAL A 300 -30.96 -15.04 -15.17
CA VAL A 300 -31.76 -14.57 -14.05
C VAL A 300 -33.17 -14.45 -14.60
N GLN A 301 -34.13 -15.19 -14.02
CA GLN A 301 -35.49 -15.30 -14.55
C GLN A 301 -36.03 -13.91 -14.91
N GLY A 302 -36.30 -13.69 -16.21
CA GLY A 302 -36.81 -12.41 -16.73
C GLY A 302 -35.79 -11.46 -17.37
N MET A 303 -34.48 -11.78 -17.38
CA MET A 303 -33.49 -10.99 -18.13
C MET A 303 -32.94 -11.78 -19.33
N PRO A 304 -32.67 -11.10 -20.48
CA PRO A 304 -32.06 -11.74 -21.63
C PRO A 304 -30.74 -12.39 -21.20
N ALA A 305 -30.50 -13.63 -21.64
CA ALA A 305 -29.27 -14.35 -21.37
C ALA A 305 -28.08 -13.45 -21.74
N VAL A 306 -27.16 -13.29 -20.80
CA VAL A 306 -25.93 -12.49 -20.99
C VAL A 306 -25.29 -12.91 -22.30
N ILE A 307 -25.24 -11.96 -23.24
CA ILE A 307 -24.74 -12.13 -24.59
C ILE A 307 -23.31 -12.72 -24.48
N ASP A 308 -23.15 -13.97 -24.90
CA ASP A 308 -21.87 -14.67 -25.11
C ASP A 308 -20.89 -14.75 -23.92
N GLY A 309 -21.42 -14.97 -22.71
CA GLY A 309 -20.64 -15.32 -21.52
C GLY A 309 -20.21 -14.11 -20.66
N PRO A 310 -19.98 -14.31 -19.35
CA PRO A 310 -19.59 -13.22 -18.49
C PRO A 310 -18.21 -12.68 -18.92
N PRO A 311 -18.02 -11.35 -18.94
CA PRO A 311 -16.78 -10.78 -19.43
C PRO A 311 -15.61 -11.17 -18.54
N LEU A 312 -14.43 -11.26 -19.15
CA LEU A 312 -13.15 -11.56 -18.47
C LEU A 312 -12.97 -10.74 -17.18
N VAL A 313 -13.48 -9.50 -17.16
CA VAL A 313 -13.42 -8.62 -15.98
C VAL A 313 -14.04 -9.27 -14.73
N VAL A 314 -15.17 -9.96 -14.88
CA VAL A 314 -15.85 -10.67 -13.79
C VAL A 314 -14.98 -11.83 -13.30
N GLY A 315 -14.53 -12.70 -14.20
CA GLY A 315 -13.72 -13.84 -13.78
C GLY A 315 -12.33 -13.44 -13.28
N THR A 316 -11.76 -12.32 -13.75
CA THR A 316 -10.57 -11.71 -13.15
C THR A 316 -10.84 -11.26 -11.72
N ALA A 317 -11.90 -10.50 -11.47
CA ALA A 317 -12.27 -10.05 -10.13
C ALA A 317 -12.48 -11.25 -9.18
N LEU A 318 -13.18 -12.29 -9.63
CA LEU A 318 -13.40 -13.51 -8.85
C LEU A 318 -12.11 -14.32 -8.64
N ALA A 319 -11.25 -14.41 -9.66
CA ALA A 319 -9.95 -15.08 -9.53
C ALA A 319 -9.04 -14.40 -8.50
N THR A 320 -9.10 -13.06 -8.37
CA THR A 320 -8.35 -12.37 -7.31
C THR A 320 -8.79 -12.77 -5.90
N LEU A 321 -10.04 -13.23 -5.70
CA LEU A 321 -10.49 -13.76 -4.41
C LEU A 321 -9.79 -15.08 -4.08
N LEU A 322 -9.64 -15.96 -5.07
CA LEU A 322 -8.92 -17.23 -4.92
C LEU A 322 -7.41 -17.03 -4.76
N LEU A 323 -6.84 -16.01 -5.40
CA LEU A 323 -5.40 -15.71 -5.34
C LEU A 323 -4.95 -15.01 -4.05
N ARG A 324 -5.86 -14.65 -3.14
CA ARG A 324 -5.52 -13.94 -1.89
C ARG A 324 -4.38 -14.56 -1.09
N PRO A 325 -4.31 -15.89 -0.85
CA PRO A 325 -3.21 -16.48 -0.11
C PRO A 325 -1.86 -16.25 -0.78
N LEU A 326 -1.83 -16.34 -2.12
CA LEU A 326 -0.62 -16.06 -2.89
C LEU A 326 -0.26 -14.57 -2.85
N LEU A 327 -1.24 -13.67 -2.98
CA LEU A 327 -1.00 -12.23 -2.87
C LEU A 327 -0.48 -11.84 -1.48
N VAL A 328 -0.95 -12.51 -0.43
CA VAL A 328 -0.41 -12.38 0.94
C VAL A 328 1.05 -12.85 1.01
N ALA A 329 1.36 -14.02 0.45
CA ALA A 329 2.73 -14.53 0.40
C ALA A 329 3.66 -13.59 -0.38
N ALA A 330 3.20 -13.10 -1.54
CA ALA A 330 3.91 -12.12 -2.37
C ALA A 330 4.20 -10.82 -1.59
N ARG A 331 3.19 -10.30 -0.88
CA ARG A 331 3.35 -9.11 -0.04
C ARG A 331 4.40 -9.33 1.05
N LEU A 332 4.34 -10.46 1.76
CA LEU A 332 5.32 -10.80 2.79
C LEU A 332 6.74 -10.89 2.22
N GLN A 333 6.90 -11.50 1.04
CA GLN A 333 8.19 -11.58 0.34
C GLN A 333 8.71 -10.19 -0.03
N VAL A 334 7.87 -9.35 -0.64
CA VAL A 334 8.24 -7.98 -1.00
C VAL A 334 8.64 -7.18 0.23
N ASN A 335 7.81 -7.18 1.28
CA ASN A 335 8.11 -6.47 2.52
C ASN A 335 9.40 -6.96 3.17
N PHE A 336 9.64 -8.27 3.19
CA PHE A 336 10.88 -8.84 3.71
C PHE A 336 12.11 -8.36 2.94
N LEU A 337 12.05 -8.39 1.61
CA LEU A 337 13.16 -7.93 0.75
C LEU A 337 13.40 -6.43 0.90
N THR A 338 12.34 -5.63 0.92
CA THR A 338 12.43 -4.17 1.13
C THR A 338 13.03 -3.86 2.49
N ARG A 339 12.58 -4.52 3.57
CA ARG A 339 13.14 -4.34 4.91
C ARG A 339 14.61 -4.72 4.99
N ARG A 340 14.99 -5.88 4.43
CA ARG A 340 16.39 -6.32 4.39
C ARG A 340 17.27 -5.31 3.65
N ALA A 341 16.78 -4.77 2.54
CA ALA A 341 17.51 -3.78 1.76
C ALA A 341 17.66 -2.45 2.52
N VAL A 342 16.60 -1.96 3.17
CA VAL A 342 16.63 -0.73 3.98
C VAL A 342 17.58 -0.89 5.17
N CYS A 343 17.49 -1.97 5.95
CA CYS A 343 18.44 -2.21 7.04
C CYS A 343 19.89 -2.37 6.56
N ALA A 344 20.11 -2.99 5.41
CA ALA A 344 21.45 -3.10 4.83
C ALA A 344 22.00 -1.72 4.41
N GLN A 345 21.13 -0.85 3.93
CA GLN A 345 21.48 0.52 3.59
C GLN A 345 21.75 1.38 4.82
N ASP A 346 20.92 1.29 5.86
CA ASP A 346 21.15 1.93 7.16
C ASP A 346 22.56 1.55 7.69
N ARG A 347 22.93 0.25 7.64
CA ARG A 347 24.29 -0.19 8.03
C ARG A 347 25.40 0.38 7.14
N ARG A 348 25.20 0.47 5.82
CA ARG A 348 26.18 1.06 4.89
C ARG A 348 26.33 2.56 5.11
N PHE A 349 25.23 3.25 5.43
CA PHE A 349 25.24 4.65 5.78
C PHE A 349 26.02 4.88 7.07
N ALA A 350 25.71 4.14 8.13
CA ALA A 350 26.45 4.21 9.39
C ALA A 350 27.96 3.93 9.22
N LYS A 351 28.34 2.95 8.40
CA LYS A 351 29.76 2.68 8.09
C LYS A 351 30.45 3.85 7.37
N ARG A 352 29.76 4.52 6.43
CA ARG A 352 30.30 5.69 5.73
C ARG A 352 30.48 6.87 6.67
N CYS A 353 29.50 7.12 7.54
CA CYS A 353 29.61 8.11 8.60
C CYS A 353 30.83 7.86 9.50
N ALA A 354 31.10 6.60 9.87
CA ALA A 354 32.28 6.26 10.66
C ALA A 354 33.61 6.42 9.91
N GLN A 355 33.62 6.19 8.59
CA GLN A 355 34.82 6.35 7.75
C GLN A 355 35.19 7.81 7.52
N MET A 356 34.21 8.73 7.44
CA MET A 356 34.44 10.17 7.31
C MET A 356 35.20 10.80 8.48
N VAL A 357 35.37 10.09 9.60
CA VAL A 357 36.11 10.56 10.78
C VAL A 357 37.62 10.29 10.66
N VAL A 358 38.05 9.40 9.77
CA VAL A 358 39.42 8.85 9.79
C VAL A 358 40.35 9.52 8.78
N GLU A 359 39.83 10.18 7.76
CA GLU A 359 40.63 10.84 6.73
C GLU A 359 40.54 12.36 6.87
N ASP A 360 41.54 12.97 7.52
CA ASP A 360 41.87 14.40 7.35
C ASP A 360 42.43 14.70 5.93
N ASP A 361 42.57 13.66 5.10
CA ASP A 361 42.95 13.78 3.71
C ASP A 361 41.74 14.20 2.86
N VAL A 362 41.82 15.41 2.33
CA VAL A 362 40.87 16.04 1.42
C VAL A 362 40.44 15.05 0.31
N VAL A 363 39.25 14.44 0.47
CA VAL A 363 38.63 13.54 -0.51
C VAL A 363 38.19 14.36 -1.73
N ASN A 364 39.14 14.70 -2.61
CA ASN A 364 38.92 15.56 -3.78
C ASN A 364 38.02 14.96 -4.88
N ASP A 365 37.66 13.68 -4.83
CA ASP A 365 36.89 13.04 -5.92
C ASP A 365 35.36 12.99 -5.67
N TRP A 366 34.90 13.40 -4.48
CA TRP A 366 33.47 13.55 -4.17
C TRP A 366 33.08 14.98 -3.79
N VAL A 367 34.07 15.87 -3.74
CA VAL A 367 33.96 17.27 -3.31
C VAL A 367 33.83 18.12 -4.56
N ASP A 368 32.58 18.33 -4.98
CA ASP A 368 32.28 19.54 -5.75
C ASP A 368 30.91 20.11 -5.45
N TYR A 369 30.20 19.69 -4.40
CA TYR A 369 29.14 20.51 -3.78
C TYR A 369 28.57 19.89 -2.49
N GLU A 370 28.42 20.74 -1.45
CA GLU A 370 27.51 20.67 -0.29
C GLU A 370 27.92 19.89 0.97
N ALA A 371 28.81 18.88 0.93
CA ALA A 371 29.21 18.15 2.15
C ALA A 371 29.98 18.98 3.21
N SER A 372 30.29 20.26 2.93
CA SER A 372 30.94 21.19 3.86
C SER A 372 30.04 21.68 5.00
N SER A 373 28.75 21.34 5.01
CA SER A 373 27.82 21.71 6.09
C SER A 373 28.03 20.89 7.37
N PHE A 374 28.52 19.65 7.26
CA PHE A 374 28.73 18.77 8.41
C PHE A 374 30.18 18.83 8.90
N ALA A 375 30.37 19.06 10.19
CA ALA A 375 31.69 19.06 10.81
C ALA A 375 32.28 17.64 10.90
N THR A 376 31.45 16.62 11.11
CA THR A 376 31.88 15.21 11.18
C THR A 376 30.85 14.25 10.58
N GLY A 377 31.29 13.04 10.23
CA GLY A 377 30.38 11.96 9.83
C GLY A 377 29.40 11.54 10.94
N ALA A 378 29.70 11.83 12.21
CA ALA A 378 28.79 11.59 13.31
C ALA A 378 27.64 12.59 13.34
N ASP A 379 27.89 13.87 13.07
CA ASP A 379 26.85 14.89 12.96
C ASP A 379 25.87 14.52 11.84
N LEU A 380 26.39 14.06 10.70
CA LEU A 380 25.58 13.55 9.59
C LEU A 380 24.67 12.38 10.02
N LYS A 381 25.18 11.46 10.85
CA LYS A 381 24.38 10.35 11.39
C LYS A 381 23.28 10.85 12.33
N VAL A 382 23.60 11.78 13.24
CA VAL A 382 22.63 12.35 14.18
C VAL A 382 21.53 13.13 13.45
N CYS A 383 21.89 13.96 12.46
CA CYS A 383 20.94 14.65 11.60
C CYS A 383 20.02 13.66 10.86
N PHE A 384 20.56 12.54 10.36
CA PHE A 384 19.75 11.51 9.74
C PHE A 384 18.77 10.83 10.72
N GLU A 385 19.22 10.48 11.93
CA GLU A 385 18.37 9.87 12.95
C GLU A 385 17.23 10.81 13.40
N ASN A 386 17.54 12.10 13.58
CA ASN A 386 16.55 13.13 13.89
C ASN A 386 15.54 13.32 12.74
N ALA A 387 16.02 13.34 11.50
CA ALA A 387 15.16 13.39 10.32
C ALA A 387 14.20 12.18 10.29
N LEU A 388 14.70 10.97 10.53
CA LEU A 388 13.88 9.76 10.58
C LEU A 388 12.85 9.82 11.71
N LEU A 389 13.24 10.25 12.91
CA LEU A 389 12.30 10.37 14.02
C LEU A 389 11.17 11.36 13.69
N LYS A 390 11.51 12.55 13.17
CA LYS A 390 10.53 13.57 12.76
C LYS A 390 9.57 13.04 11.71
N LEU A 391 10.07 12.32 10.69
CA LEU A 391 9.24 11.70 9.66
C LEU A 391 8.28 10.65 10.23
N TYR A 392 8.76 9.75 11.12
CA TYR A 392 7.88 8.74 11.74
C TYR A 392 6.84 9.36 12.66
N LEU A 393 7.19 10.43 13.39
CA LEU A 393 6.24 11.18 14.22
C LEU A 393 5.20 11.94 13.39
N ALA A 394 5.48 12.24 12.13
CA ALA A 394 4.52 12.86 11.21
C ALA A 394 3.63 11.85 10.48
N ASP A 395 4.17 10.72 10.05
CA ASP A 395 3.47 9.72 9.22
C ASP A 395 2.52 8.79 10.00
N ASP A 396 2.30 9.05 11.30
CA ASP A 396 1.51 8.19 12.21
C ASP A 396 1.99 6.73 12.27
N ALA A 397 3.22 6.46 11.84
CA ALA A 397 3.79 5.13 11.88
C ALA A 397 4.09 4.74 13.34
N PRO A 398 3.84 3.46 13.73
CA PRO A 398 4.25 3.00 15.05
C PRO A 398 5.78 3.00 15.14
N LEU A 399 6.33 3.69 16.14
CA LEU A 399 7.79 3.71 16.39
C LEU A 399 8.32 2.30 16.70
N PHE A 400 7.47 1.48 17.31
CA PHE A 400 7.74 0.08 17.62
C PHE A 400 6.56 -0.81 17.21
N ALA A 401 6.85 -1.92 16.55
CA ALA A 401 5.85 -2.81 15.99
C ALA A 401 6.16 -4.27 16.30
N ASP A 402 5.12 -5.08 16.51
CA ASP A 402 5.21 -6.53 16.64
C ASP A 402 5.84 -7.10 15.35
N PRO A 403 6.80 -8.04 15.44
CA PRO A 403 7.54 -8.51 14.27
C PRO A 403 6.67 -9.05 13.14
N LEU A 404 5.58 -9.76 13.47
CA LEU A 404 4.66 -10.32 12.47
C LEU A 404 3.76 -9.23 11.89
N TYR A 405 3.26 -8.32 12.73
CA TYR A 405 2.53 -7.14 12.25
C TYR A 405 3.39 -6.30 11.30
N ASN A 406 4.64 -6.03 11.70
CA ASN A 406 5.61 -5.28 10.92
C ASN A 406 5.89 -5.96 9.58
N ALA A 407 6.09 -7.28 9.56
CA ALA A 407 6.31 -8.04 8.32
C ALA A 407 5.13 -7.96 7.35
N TYR A 408 3.89 -7.97 7.85
CA TYR A 408 2.71 -7.98 7.01
C TYR A 408 2.26 -6.58 6.57
N PHE A 409 2.13 -5.64 7.51
CA PHE A 409 1.51 -4.35 7.25
C PHE A 409 2.49 -3.28 6.76
N LEU A 410 3.74 -3.28 7.23
CA LEU A 410 4.70 -2.22 6.97
C LEU A 410 5.68 -2.63 5.87
N SER A 411 5.77 -1.81 4.82
CA SER A 411 6.73 -2.00 3.73
C SER A 411 8.16 -1.66 4.15
N TYR A 412 8.30 -0.75 5.12
CA TYR A 412 9.58 -0.32 5.69
C TYR A 412 9.76 -0.88 7.11
N PRO A 413 11.00 -1.02 7.59
CA PRO A 413 11.25 -1.46 8.96
C PRO A 413 10.66 -0.45 9.98
N SER A 414 10.39 -0.89 11.20
CA SER A 414 10.01 0.03 12.27
C SER A 414 11.19 0.94 12.64
N LEU A 415 10.94 2.10 13.26
CA LEU A 415 12.03 3.02 13.64
C LEU A 415 13.07 2.31 14.52
N ALA A 416 12.61 1.50 15.48
CA ALA A 416 13.48 0.69 16.32
C ALA A 416 14.39 -0.27 15.53
N GLU A 417 13.89 -0.92 14.47
CA GLU A 417 14.71 -1.79 13.62
C GLU A 417 15.74 -1.00 12.81
N ARG A 418 15.40 0.22 12.39
CA ARG A 418 16.32 1.11 11.65
C ARG A 418 17.42 1.64 12.55
N PHE A 419 17.09 2.12 13.75
CA PHE A 419 18.08 2.56 14.74
C PHE A 419 18.99 1.41 15.19
N ALA A 420 18.44 0.21 15.38
CA ALA A 420 19.26 -0.98 15.61
C ALA A 420 20.22 -1.29 14.45
N ALA A 421 19.83 -1.00 13.21
CA ALA A 421 20.67 -1.19 12.03
C ALA A 421 21.74 -0.08 11.86
N LEU A 422 21.44 1.15 12.28
CA LEU A 422 22.39 2.28 12.32
C LEU A 422 23.46 2.10 13.42
N GLY A 423 23.18 1.27 14.43
CA GLY A 423 24.07 1.03 15.57
C GLY A 423 24.04 2.18 16.59
N PRO A 424 24.71 2.02 17.75
CA PRO A 424 24.67 3.03 18.80
C PRO A 424 25.19 4.38 18.31
N VAL A 425 24.62 5.46 18.85
CA VAL A 425 25.21 6.80 18.78
C VAL A 425 26.36 6.82 19.79
N SER A 426 27.56 7.22 19.38
CA SER A 426 28.69 7.36 20.31
C SER A 426 28.37 8.46 21.32
N GLU A 427 28.26 8.11 22.60
CA GLU A 427 27.96 9.04 23.69
C GLU A 427 28.97 10.21 23.81
N GLU A 428 30.18 10.04 23.27
CA GLU A 428 31.22 11.08 23.27
C GLU A 428 30.91 12.31 22.39
N MET A 429 29.87 12.28 21.55
CA MET A 429 29.63 13.31 20.53
C MET A 429 28.44 14.24 20.77
N THR A 430 27.62 14.03 21.80
CA THR A 430 26.45 14.89 22.09
C THR A 430 26.78 16.23 22.74
N SER A 431 28.06 16.63 22.79
CA SER A 431 28.51 17.87 23.44
C SER A 431 28.46 19.11 22.54
N SER A 432 28.39 18.97 21.21
CA SER A 432 28.59 20.11 20.29
C SER A 432 27.40 20.46 19.39
N CYS A 433 26.40 19.60 19.24
CA CYS A 433 25.15 19.99 18.61
C CYS A 433 24.28 20.68 19.65
N ASP A 434 23.93 21.95 19.41
CA ASP A 434 23.04 22.73 20.27
C ASP A 434 21.84 21.90 20.74
N ALA A 435 21.50 22.06 22.02
CA ALA A 435 20.49 21.27 22.72
C ALA A 435 19.27 20.98 21.83
N PRO A 436 18.77 19.73 21.80
CA PRO A 436 17.69 19.32 20.90
C PRO A 436 16.54 20.32 21.03
N VAL A 437 16.26 21.05 19.94
CA VAL A 437 15.12 21.95 19.88
C VAL A 437 13.91 21.09 20.22
N PRO A 438 13.24 21.32 21.37
CA PRO A 438 12.11 20.50 21.74
C PRO A 438 11.09 20.64 20.61
N VAL A 439 10.74 19.52 19.98
CA VAL A 439 9.66 19.49 19.00
C VAL A 439 8.40 19.84 19.78
N ARG A 440 8.06 21.13 19.77
CA ARG A 440 6.94 21.68 20.52
C ARG A 440 5.68 21.28 19.77
N PHE A 441 5.18 20.08 20.05
CA PHE A 441 3.81 19.76 19.74
C PHE A 441 2.96 20.68 20.61
N ASP A 442 2.29 21.66 20.00
CA ASP A 442 1.30 22.47 20.69
C ASP A 442 0.22 21.51 21.22
N LYS A 443 0.34 21.16 22.50
CA LYS A 443 -0.60 20.26 23.23
C LYS A 443 -2.02 20.84 23.30
N ALA A 444 -2.25 22.05 22.78
CA ALA A 444 -3.43 22.85 23.04
C ALA A 444 -4.71 22.43 22.29
N GLU A 445 -4.68 21.46 21.37
CA GLU A 445 -5.86 21.18 20.54
C GLU A 445 -6.30 19.70 20.45
N PHE A 446 -5.72 18.80 21.26
CA PHE A 446 -6.08 17.38 21.19
C PHE A 446 -6.33 16.76 22.57
N ASP A 447 -7.43 17.16 23.18
CA ASP A 447 -8.07 16.38 24.23
C ASP A 447 -9.47 15.93 23.82
N PRO A 448 -9.61 14.77 23.16
CA PRO A 448 -10.87 14.05 23.17
C PRO A 448 -10.72 12.77 23.99
N TYR A 449 -11.39 12.80 25.15
CA TYR A 449 -12.17 11.68 25.70
C TYR A 449 -11.48 10.31 25.64
N PHE A 450 -10.81 9.91 26.72
CA PHE A 450 -10.88 8.57 27.30
C PHE A 450 -10.17 8.60 28.65
N ASP A 451 -10.95 8.81 29.71
CA ASP A 451 -10.52 8.59 31.09
C ASP A 451 -10.41 7.07 31.31
N GLU A 452 -9.24 6.48 31.05
CA GLU A 452 -8.93 5.07 31.33
C GLU A 452 -8.65 4.83 32.83
N SER A 453 -9.34 5.55 33.74
CA SER A 453 -9.27 5.33 35.19
C SER A 453 -10.32 4.33 35.69
N SER A 454 -10.37 3.11 35.11
CA SER A 454 -10.88 1.95 35.85
C SER A 454 -10.66 0.65 35.09
N GLY A 455 -10.03 -0.32 35.76
CA GLY A 455 -10.06 -1.72 35.36
C GLY A 455 -8.67 -2.36 35.27
N ASP A 456 -8.09 -2.67 36.43
CA ASP A 456 -7.15 -3.78 36.55
C ASP A 456 -7.85 -5.07 36.09
N VAL A 457 -7.70 -5.40 34.81
CA VAL A 457 -8.05 -6.72 34.28
C VAL A 457 -6.75 -7.51 34.23
N ALA A 458 -6.54 -8.33 35.26
CA ALA A 458 -5.59 -9.43 35.21
C ALA A 458 -5.91 -10.30 33.98
N VAL A 459 -5.07 -10.23 32.96
CA VAL A 459 -5.16 -11.11 31.79
C VAL A 459 -4.56 -12.46 32.19
N PRO A 460 -5.31 -13.57 32.13
CA PRO A 460 -4.76 -14.87 32.44
C PRO A 460 -3.67 -15.24 31.43
N SER A 461 -2.51 -15.61 31.95
CA SER A 461 -1.38 -16.22 31.27
C SER A 461 -1.77 -17.62 30.75
N LEU A 462 -2.46 -17.68 29.61
CA LEU A 462 -2.75 -18.92 28.88
C LEU A 462 -2.51 -18.66 27.40
N LEU A 463 -1.26 -18.90 26.96
CA LEU A 463 -0.84 -19.32 25.60
C LEU A 463 0.68 -19.13 25.44
N LEU A 464 1.44 -19.84 26.27
CA LEU A 464 2.86 -20.11 26.08
C LEU A 464 3.08 -21.59 26.40
N GLN A 465 2.55 -22.45 25.53
CA GLN A 465 2.89 -23.86 25.38
C GLN A 465 2.15 -24.39 24.14
N ALA A 466 2.73 -24.16 22.97
CA ALA A 466 2.57 -24.92 21.73
C ALA A 466 3.67 -24.50 20.76
#